data_AF-A0A091IY90-F1
#
_entry.id   AF-A0A091IY90-F1
#
_cell.length_a   1.000
_cell.length_b   1.000
_cell.length_c   1.000
_cell.angle_alpha   90.00
_cell.angle_beta   90.00
_cell.angle_gamma   90.00
#
_symmetry.space_group_name_H-M   'P 1'
#
loop_
_entity.id
_entity.type
_entity.pdbx_description
1 polymer ?
#
loop_
_entity_poly.entity_id
_entity_poly.type
_entity_poly.pdbx_seq_one_letter_code
_entity_poly.pdbx_strand_id
1 'polypeptide(L)'
;RKRQGAVRRRVHQVNGHKFMATYLRQPTYCSHCRDFIWGVIGKQGYQCQVCTCVVHKRCHELIITKCAGLKKQETHDEVGSQRFSVNMPHKFSIHNYKVPTFCDHCGSLLWGLLRQGLQCKVCKMNVHRRCETNVAPNCGVDARGIAKVLADLGVTPDKIT
;
A
#
# COMPACT_ATOMS: atom_id res chain seq x y z
N ARG A 1 24.86 -11.13 -31.84
CA ARG A 1 24.11 -11.41 -30.59
C ARG A 1 22.99 -10.37 -30.43
N LYS A 2 21.83 -10.56 -31.08
CA LYS A 2 20.68 -9.62 -31.00
C LYS A 2 20.03 -9.75 -29.61
N ARG A 3 20.05 -8.68 -28.82
CA ARG A 3 19.31 -8.61 -27.55
C ARG A 3 17.82 -8.62 -27.89
N GLN A 4 17.13 -9.71 -27.57
CA GLN A 4 15.67 -9.78 -27.71
C GLN A 4 15.05 -8.65 -26.88
N GLY A 5 14.20 -7.85 -27.50
CA GLY A 5 13.61 -6.66 -26.89
C GLY A 5 12.90 -7.00 -25.58
N ALA A 6 13.14 -6.20 -24.54
CA ALA A 6 12.50 -6.39 -23.24
C ALA A 6 10.97 -6.21 -23.40
N VAL A 7 10.21 -7.28 -23.17
CA VAL A 7 8.74 -7.23 -23.13
C VAL A 7 8.33 -6.25 -22.04
N ARG A 8 7.63 -5.18 -22.43
CA ARG A 8 7.18 -4.13 -21.51
C ARG A 8 6.13 -4.72 -20.57
N ARG A 9 6.47 -4.89 -19.29
CA ARG A 9 5.55 -5.43 -18.28
C ARG A 9 4.37 -4.47 -18.09
N ARG A 10 3.13 -4.98 -18.06
CA ARG A 10 1.91 -4.19 -17.81
C ARG A 10 1.96 -3.56 -16.40
N VAL A 11 1.74 -2.25 -16.33
CA VAL A 11 1.69 -1.47 -15.09
C VAL A 11 0.25 -1.04 -14.86
N HIS A 12 -0.26 -1.25 -13.65
CA HIS A 12 -1.56 -0.77 -13.21
C HIS A 12 -1.35 0.50 -12.39
N GLN A 13 -1.91 1.63 -12.82
CA GLN A 13 -1.77 2.90 -12.14
C GLN A 13 -3.06 3.26 -11.41
N VAL A 14 -2.99 3.40 -10.09
CA VAL A 14 -4.16 3.67 -9.21
C VAL A 14 -3.73 4.68 -8.15
N ASN A 15 -4.37 5.85 -8.06
CA ASN A 15 -4.05 6.89 -7.07
C ASN A 15 -2.53 7.21 -6.92
N GLY A 16 -1.81 7.24 -8.04
CA GLY A 16 -0.37 7.49 -8.09
C GLY A 16 0.52 6.27 -7.77
N HIS A 17 -0.06 5.14 -7.35
CA HIS A 17 0.66 3.87 -7.23
C HIS A 17 0.92 3.28 -8.61
N LYS A 18 2.13 2.76 -8.84
CA LYS A 18 2.50 2.03 -10.05
C LYS A 18 2.63 0.54 -9.73
N PHE A 19 1.51 -0.16 -9.71
CA PHE A 19 1.45 -1.58 -9.38
C PHE A 19 1.96 -2.45 -10.53
N MET A 20 2.94 -3.30 -10.22
CA MET A 20 3.43 -4.32 -11.14
C MET A 20 3.27 -5.71 -10.52
N ALA A 21 2.88 -6.68 -11.34
CA ALA A 21 2.83 -8.07 -10.94
C ALA A 21 4.23 -8.57 -10.56
N THR A 22 4.38 -9.10 -9.34
CA THR A 22 5.65 -9.52 -8.75
C THR A 22 5.60 -10.93 -8.15
N TYR A 23 6.79 -11.51 -7.96
CA TYR A 23 6.98 -12.75 -7.22
C TYR A 23 7.25 -12.43 -5.75
N LEU A 24 6.42 -12.93 -4.84
CA LEU A 24 6.55 -12.75 -3.41
C LEU A 24 7.30 -13.96 -2.85
N ARG A 25 8.60 -13.79 -2.59
CA ARG A 25 9.50 -14.87 -2.15
C ARG A 25 9.33 -15.27 -0.68
N GLN A 26 8.57 -14.50 0.07
CA GLN A 26 8.31 -14.71 1.48
C GLN A 26 6.82 -14.59 1.76
N PRO A 27 6.34 -15.21 2.85
CA PRO A 27 4.98 -14.99 3.33
C PRO A 27 4.67 -13.49 3.42
N THR A 28 3.71 -13.02 2.62
CA THR A 28 3.41 -11.59 2.48
C THR A 28 1.90 -11.36 2.61
N TYR A 29 1.53 -10.37 3.41
CA TYR A 29 0.14 -9.98 3.64
C TYR A 29 -0.25 -8.78 2.78
N CYS A 30 -1.52 -8.72 2.36
CA CYS A 30 -2.03 -7.61 1.57
C CYS A 30 -2.24 -6.36 2.43
N SER A 31 -1.73 -5.22 1.99
CA SER A 31 -1.94 -3.93 2.66
C SER A 31 -3.43 -3.52 2.72
N HIS A 32 -4.21 -3.86 1.69
CA HIS A 32 -5.64 -3.60 1.65
C HIS A 32 -6.42 -4.49 2.61
N CYS A 33 -6.49 -5.82 2.40
CA CYS A 33 -7.35 -6.72 3.20
C CYS A 33 -6.65 -7.42 4.38
N ARG A 34 -5.34 -7.25 4.59
CA ARG A 34 -4.54 -7.89 5.69
C ARG A 34 -4.68 -9.41 5.70
N ASP A 35 -5.01 -10.01 4.57
CA ASP A 35 -4.98 -11.45 4.39
C ASP A 35 -3.70 -11.86 3.65
N PHE A 36 -3.36 -13.13 3.83
CA PHE A 36 -2.22 -13.73 3.17
C PHE A 36 -2.36 -13.73 1.65
N ILE A 37 -1.30 -13.36 0.93
CA ILE A 37 -1.26 -13.43 -0.53
C ILE A 37 -0.82 -14.84 -0.94
N TRP A 38 -1.80 -15.72 -1.13
CA TRP A 38 -1.58 -17.10 -1.55
C TRP A 38 -1.24 -17.22 -3.04
N GLY A 39 -0.41 -18.20 -3.39
CA GLY A 39 -0.14 -18.60 -4.77
C GLY A 39 1.19 -19.33 -4.93
N VAL A 40 1.12 -20.60 -5.36
CA VAL A 40 2.30 -21.49 -5.48
C VAL A 40 3.03 -21.29 -6.82
N ILE A 41 2.33 -20.86 -7.87
CA ILE A 41 2.86 -20.77 -9.23
C ILE A 41 2.67 -19.34 -9.78
N GLY A 42 3.72 -18.80 -10.38
CA GLY A 42 3.69 -17.48 -11.03
C GLY A 42 3.77 -16.30 -10.06
N LYS A 43 3.31 -15.13 -10.52
CA LYS A 43 3.32 -13.88 -9.74
C LYS A 43 2.10 -13.83 -8.82
N GLN A 44 2.30 -13.77 -7.51
CA GLN A 44 1.25 -13.87 -6.48
C GLN A 44 0.44 -12.58 -6.32
N GLY A 45 1.12 -11.43 -6.33
CA GLY A 45 0.52 -10.14 -6.00
C GLY A 45 1.08 -9.00 -6.82
N TYR A 46 0.58 -7.81 -6.52
CA TYR A 46 1.02 -6.54 -7.10
C TYR A 46 1.84 -5.77 -6.09
N GLN A 47 2.97 -5.22 -6.54
CA GLN A 47 3.83 -4.36 -5.73
C GLN A 47 3.98 -3.02 -6.43
N CYS A 48 3.70 -1.95 -5.67
CA CYS A 48 3.93 -0.60 -6.13
C CYS A 48 5.45 -0.37 -6.27
N GLN A 49 5.88 0.05 -7.46
CA GLN A 49 7.29 0.33 -7.75
C GLN A 49 7.82 1.61 -7.08
N VAL A 50 6.93 2.40 -6.49
CA VAL A 50 7.25 3.69 -5.85
C VAL A 50 7.36 3.52 -4.35
N CYS A 51 6.26 3.19 -3.67
CA CYS A 51 6.21 3.11 -2.21
C CYS A 51 6.42 1.69 -1.65
N THR A 52 6.54 0.66 -2.49
CA THR A 52 6.64 -0.77 -2.10
C THR A 52 5.39 -1.39 -1.46
N CYS A 53 4.24 -0.69 -1.48
CA CYS A 53 2.95 -1.26 -1.05
C CYS A 53 2.64 -2.56 -1.83
N VAL A 54 2.24 -3.61 -1.11
CA VAL A 54 1.90 -4.92 -1.70
C VAL A 54 0.43 -5.24 -1.47
N VAL A 55 -0.24 -5.67 -2.53
CA VAL A 55 -1.66 -6.04 -2.52
C VAL A 55 -1.95 -7.29 -3.35
N HIS A 56 -3.07 -7.96 -3.09
CA HIS A 56 -3.58 -8.97 -4.02
C HIS A 56 -3.88 -8.33 -5.38
N LYS A 57 -3.85 -9.15 -6.44
CA LYS A 57 -4.27 -8.71 -7.79
C LYS A 57 -5.70 -8.15 -7.81
N ARG A 58 -6.61 -8.68 -6.99
CA ARG A 58 -8.00 -8.17 -6.89
C ARG A 58 -8.14 -6.91 -6.03
N CYS A 59 -7.18 -6.63 -5.15
CA CYS A 59 -7.29 -5.54 -4.18
C CYS A 59 -6.63 -4.24 -4.66
N HIS A 60 -5.92 -4.25 -5.79
CA HIS A 60 -5.18 -3.08 -6.25
C HIS A 60 -6.07 -1.91 -6.66
N GLU A 61 -7.25 -2.19 -7.21
CA GLU A 61 -8.27 -1.20 -7.59
C GLU A 61 -9.01 -0.63 -6.37
N LEU A 62 -8.91 -1.27 -5.20
CA LEU A 62 -9.55 -0.83 -3.96
C LEU A 62 -8.67 0.12 -3.12
N ILE A 63 -7.49 0.48 -3.61
CA ILE A 63 -6.59 1.41 -2.93
C ILE A 63 -7.06 2.84 -3.16
N ILE A 64 -7.72 3.41 -2.16
CA ILE A 64 -8.21 4.80 -2.17
C ILE A 64 -7.15 5.83 -1.75
N THR A 65 -6.04 5.38 -1.14
CA THR A 65 -4.99 6.28 -0.64
C THR A 65 -4.03 6.68 -1.75
N LYS A 66 -3.56 7.94 -1.69
CA LYS A 66 -2.53 8.43 -2.62
C LYS A 66 -1.17 7.84 -2.29
N CYS A 67 -0.37 7.57 -3.32
CA CYS A 67 0.99 7.07 -3.15
C CYS A 67 1.91 8.13 -2.53
N ALA A 68 2.44 7.86 -1.34
CA ALA A 68 3.34 8.77 -0.62
C ALA A 68 4.73 8.93 -1.26
N GLY A 69 5.16 7.97 -2.09
CA GLY A 69 6.51 7.98 -2.67
C GLY A 69 6.66 8.79 -3.97
N LEU A 70 5.58 9.43 -4.46
CA LEU A 70 5.72 10.44 -5.49
C LEU A 70 6.33 11.69 -4.86
N LYS A 71 7.55 12.06 -5.27
CA LYS A 71 8.11 13.38 -4.95
C LYS A 71 7.04 14.42 -5.31
N LYS A 72 6.67 15.25 -4.35
CA LYS A 72 5.69 16.33 -4.49
C LYS A 72 6.18 17.23 -5.64
N GLN A 73 5.64 17.06 -6.84
CA GLN A 73 5.66 18.16 -7.78
C GLN A 73 4.66 19.15 -7.21
N GLU A 74 5.18 20.30 -6.77
CA GLU A 74 4.38 21.43 -6.34
C GLU A 74 3.56 21.91 -7.54
N THR A 75 2.39 21.30 -7.71
CA THR A 75 1.31 21.85 -8.49
C THR A 75 0.39 22.49 -7.46
N HIS A 76 0.58 23.79 -7.28
CA HIS A 76 -0.51 24.67 -6.91
C HIS A 76 -1.58 24.42 -7.96
N ASP A 77 -2.65 23.68 -7.66
CA ASP A 77 -3.92 23.80 -8.37
C ASP A 77 -5.05 23.01 -7.68
N GLU A 78 -6.11 23.79 -7.44
CA GLU A 78 -7.53 23.44 -7.47
C GLU A 78 -8.11 22.58 -6.32
N VAL A 79 -8.65 23.34 -5.37
CA VAL A 79 -9.83 23.01 -4.56
C VAL A 79 -11.00 22.67 -5.50
N GLY A 80 -11.00 21.46 -6.08
CA GLY A 80 -11.99 21.08 -7.10
C GLY A 80 -12.38 19.60 -7.13
N SER A 81 -11.51 18.66 -6.76
CA SER A 81 -11.77 17.21 -6.95
C SER A 81 -11.61 16.31 -5.70
N GLN A 82 -11.39 16.86 -4.51
CA GLN A 82 -10.90 16.08 -3.37
C GLN A 82 -11.88 16.06 -2.19
N ARG A 83 -13.01 15.34 -2.29
CA ARG A 83 -13.95 15.21 -1.16
C ARG A 83 -13.47 14.30 -0.02
N PHE A 84 -12.32 13.63 -0.14
CA PHE A 84 -11.73 12.81 0.95
C PHE A 84 -10.20 12.90 1.04
N SER A 85 -9.62 14.10 1.00
CA SER A 85 -8.20 14.26 1.39
C SER A 85 -8.08 14.24 2.91
N VAL A 86 -8.16 13.05 3.52
CA VAL A 86 -7.86 12.90 4.95
C VAL A 86 -6.35 13.01 5.13
N ASN A 87 -5.91 14.10 5.75
CA ASN A 87 -4.52 14.34 6.13
C ASN A 87 -4.37 14.22 7.65
N MET A 88 -4.49 13.00 8.15
CA MET A 88 -4.31 12.66 9.55
C MET A 88 -3.06 11.79 9.71
N PRO A 89 -1.90 12.36 10.09
CA PRO A 89 -0.66 11.61 10.18
C PRO A 89 -0.69 10.56 11.30
N HIS A 90 -0.01 9.44 11.09
CA HIS A 90 0.15 8.41 12.11
C HIS A 90 1.14 8.85 13.20
N LYS A 91 0.81 8.56 14.47
CA LYS A 91 1.72 8.75 15.61
C LYS A 91 2.51 7.47 15.87
N PHE A 92 3.51 7.19 15.04
CA PHE A 92 4.35 6.01 15.15
C PHE A 92 5.31 6.08 16.35
N SER A 93 5.56 4.93 16.96
CA SER A 93 6.60 4.76 17.99
C SER A 93 7.20 3.37 17.90
N ILE A 94 8.47 3.25 18.29
CA ILE A 94 9.16 1.94 18.33
C ILE A 94 8.38 0.98 19.22
N HIS A 95 8.14 -0.23 18.71
CA HIS A 95 7.42 -1.28 19.41
C HIS A 95 8.22 -2.59 19.40
N ASN A 96 8.17 -3.32 20.50
CA ASN A 96 8.75 -4.65 20.63
C ASN A 96 7.64 -5.68 20.47
N TYR A 97 7.64 -6.38 19.35
CA TYR A 97 6.64 -7.42 19.05
C TYR A 97 7.06 -8.73 19.71
N LYS A 98 6.15 -9.32 20.50
CA LYS A 98 6.34 -10.63 21.16
C LYS A 98 5.99 -11.81 20.27
N VAL A 99 5.29 -11.56 19.17
CA VAL A 99 4.85 -12.55 18.19
C VAL A 99 5.26 -12.12 16.78
N PRO A 100 5.44 -13.05 15.83
CA PRO A 100 5.70 -12.71 14.44
C PRO A 100 4.65 -11.75 13.90
N THR A 101 5.06 -10.52 13.60
CA THR A 101 4.17 -9.44 13.15
C THR A 101 4.60 -8.95 11.79
N PHE A 102 3.65 -8.67 10.91
CA PHE A 102 3.91 -8.23 9.54
C PHE A 102 3.70 -6.73 9.39
N CYS A 103 4.41 -6.12 8.46
CA CYS A 103 4.24 -4.72 8.10
C CYS A 103 2.95 -4.54 7.29
N ASP A 104 2.05 -3.67 7.76
CA ASP A 104 0.77 -3.37 7.12
C ASP A 104 0.91 -2.63 5.77
N HIS A 105 2.13 -2.17 5.44
CA HIS A 105 2.42 -1.45 4.19
C HIS A 105 3.02 -2.36 3.11
N CYS A 106 4.20 -2.94 3.38
CA CYS A 106 4.88 -3.81 2.41
C CYS A 106 4.52 -5.30 2.56
N GLY A 107 3.71 -5.66 3.55
CA GLY A 107 3.23 -7.01 3.79
C GLY A 107 4.26 -7.99 4.37
N SER A 108 5.54 -7.60 4.46
CA SER A 108 6.64 -8.47 4.87
C SER A 108 6.82 -8.49 6.39
N LEU A 109 7.43 -9.56 6.91
CA LEU A 109 7.66 -9.74 8.35
C LEU A 109 8.52 -8.61 8.95
N LEU A 110 8.13 -8.12 10.13
CA LEU A 110 8.96 -7.27 10.99
C LEU A 110 10.00 -8.14 11.68
N TRP A 111 11.15 -8.32 11.03
CA TRP A 111 12.23 -9.19 11.51
C TRP A 111 12.99 -8.62 12.72
N GLY A 112 13.42 -9.51 13.61
CA GLY A 112 14.31 -9.22 14.74
C GLY A 112 13.76 -9.63 16.11
N LEU A 113 14.64 -9.65 17.12
CA LEU A 113 14.28 -10.00 18.51
C LEU A 113 13.68 -8.80 19.28
N LEU A 114 14.12 -7.58 18.98
CA LEU A 114 13.68 -6.35 19.63
C LEU A 114 13.60 -5.20 18.61
N ARG A 115 12.74 -4.21 18.87
CA ARG A 115 12.57 -2.97 18.10
C ARG A 115 12.40 -3.21 16.59
N GLN A 116 11.65 -4.24 16.23
CA GLN A 116 11.50 -4.77 14.87
C GLN A 116 10.81 -3.76 13.93
N GLY A 117 9.97 -2.88 14.50
CA GLY A 117 9.23 -1.91 13.73
C GLY A 117 8.63 -0.81 14.59
N LEU A 118 7.71 -0.09 13.97
CA LEU A 118 6.95 1.00 14.56
C LEU A 118 5.48 0.59 14.64
N GLN A 119 4.80 1.02 15.70
CA GLN A 119 3.35 0.89 15.83
C GLN A 119 2.74 2.28 16.01
N CYS A 120 1.65 2.56 15.29
CA CYS A 120 0.88 3.78 15.51
C CYS A 120 0.11 3.67 16.84
N LYS A 121 0.27 4.67 17.72
CA LYS A 121 -0.39 4.68 19.03
C LYS A 121 -1.92 4.73 18.93
N VAL A 122 -2.45 5.33 17.86
CA VAL A 122 -3.88 5.56 17.63
C VAL A 122 -4.52 4.35 16.94
N CYS A 123 -4.15 4.06 15.69
CA CYS A 123 -4.81 3.04 14.88
C CYS A 123 -4.14 1.65 14.91
N LYS A 124 -3.07 1.48 15.70
CA LYS A 124 -2.32 0.21 15.87
C LYS A 124 -1.70 -0.37 14.60
N MET A 125 -1.56 0.44 13.54
CA MET A 125 -0.86 0.04 12.32
C MET A 125 0.62 -0.23 12.61
N ASN A 126 1.13 -1.35 12.12
CA ASN A 126 2.49 -1.83 12.33
C ASN A 126 3.30 -1.70 11.04
N VAL A 127 4.46 -1.05 11.09
CA VAL A 127 5.27 -0.79 9.89
C VAL A 127 6.77 -0.96 10.18
N HIS A 128 7.56 -1.27 9.15
CA HIS A 128 9.02 -1.15 9.26
C HIS A 128 9.41 0.32 9.40
N ARG A 129 10.56 0.60 10.01
CA ARG A 129 11.13 1.97 10.05
C ARG A 129 11.26 2.58 8.65
N ARG A 130 11.72 1.79 7.66
CA ARG A 130 11.82 2.21 6.25
C ARG A 130 10.47 2.46 5.56
N CYS A 131 9.39 1.92 6.09
CA CYS A 131 8.06 2.05 5.52
C CYS A 131 7.32 3.28 6.07
N GLU A 132 7.77 3.86 7.18
CA GLU A 132 7.13 5.01 7.84
C GLU A 132 6.84 6.16 6.87
N THR A 133 7.83 6.57 6.08
CA THR A 133 7.71 7.68 5.12
C THR A 133 6.89 7.35 3.88
N ASN A 134 6.58 6.06 3.66
CA ASN A 134 5.89 5.56 2.48
C ASN A 134 4.39 5.29 2.73
N VAL A 135 3.92 5.49 3.95
CA VAL A 135 2.53 5.28 4.37
C VAL A 135 1.73 6.57 4.21
N ALA A 136 0.50 6.45 3.73
CA ALA A 136 -0.40 7.59 3.57
C ALA A 136 -0.81 8.16 4.94
N PRO A 137 -0.98 9.49 5.09
CA PRO A 137 -1.40 10.11 6.34
C PRO A 137 -2.92 9.99 6.52
N ASN A 138 -3.45 8.79 6.69
CA ASN A 138 -4.89 8.53 6.87
C ASN A 138 -5.20 7.80 8.19
N CYS A 139 -4.47 8.14 9.26
CA CYS A 139 -4.59 7.50 10.55
C CYS A 139 -6.03 7.58 11.11
N GLY A 140 -6.54 6.46 11.62
CA GLY A 140 -7.88 6.37 12.21
C GLY A 140 -9.01 6.17 11.19
N VAL A 141 -8.71 6.19 9.89
CA VAL A 141 -9.70 5.95 8.84
C VAL A 141 -9.79 4.47 8.50
N ASP A 142 -11.00 3.92 8.47
CA ASP A 142 -11.23 2.60 7.90
C ASP A 142 -11.28 2.66 6.36
N ALA A 143 -10.10 2.63 5.75
CA ALA A 143 -9.96 2.67 4.30
C ALA A 143 -10.66 1.49 3.60
N ARG A 144 -10.87 0.35 4.28
CA ARG A 144 -11.57 -0.80 3.69
C ARG A 144 -13.06 -0.59 3.66
N GLY A 145 -13.64 -0.14 4.77
CA GLY A 145 -15.06 0.18 4.85
C GLY A 145 -15.43 1.21 3.79
N ILE A 146 -14.64 2.27 3.66
CA ILE A 146 -14.83 3.28 2.62
C ILE A 146 -14.69 2.68 1.21
N ALA A 147 -13.64 1.91 0.94
CA ALA A 147 -13.46 1.30 -0.37
C ALA A 147 -14.61 0.35 -0.74
N LYS A 148 -15.17 -0.38 0.23
CA LYS A 148 -16.34 -1.25 0.04
C LYS A 148 -17.58 -0.44 -0.32
N VAL A 149 -17.89 0.60 0.46
CA VAL A 149 -19.04 1.48 0.19
C VAL A 149 -18.91 2.14 -1.20
N LEU A 150 -17.70 2.62 -1.55
CA LEU A 150 -17.45 3.21 -2.87
C LEU A 150 -17.64 2.19 -4.00
N ALA A 151 -17.16 0.95 -3.81
CA ALA A 151 -17.37 -0.12 -4.76
C ALA A 151 -18.85 -0.49 -4.92
N ASP A 152 -19.61 -0.55 -3.82
CA ASP A 152 -21.06 -0.83 -3.83
C ASP A 152 -21.84 0.28 -4.54
N LEU A 153 -21.37 1.54 -4.46
CA LEU A 153 -21.92 2.69 -5.18
C LEU A 153 -21.48 2.76 -6.66
N GLY A 154 -20.65 1.83 -7.13
CA GLY A 154 -20.13 1.82 -8.51
C GLY A 154 -19.10 2.93 -8.78
N VAL A 155 -18.57 3.57 -7.74
CA VAL A 155 -17.57 4.63 -7.85
C VAL A 155 -16.18 4.01 -7.76
N THR A 156 -15.55 3.79 -8.92
CA THR A 156 -14.15 3.33 -8.96
C THR A 156 -13.21 4.50 -8.65
N PRO A 157 -12.12 4.32 -7.89
CA PRO A 157 -11.19 5.41 -7.55
C PRO A 157 -10.60 6.13 -8.78
N ASP A 158 -10.50 5.42 -9.91
CA ASP A 158 -9.98 5.96 -11.17
C ASP A 158 -10.97 6.84 -11.94
N LYS A 159 -12.26 6.87 -11.54
CA LYS A 159 -13.34 7.69 -12.15
C LYS A 159 -13.76 8.87 -11.28
N ILE A 160 -13.02 9.15 -10.20
CA ILE A 160 -13.25 10.30 -9.30
C ILE A 160 -12.43 11.52 -9.75
N THR A 161 -11.84 11.48 -10.95
CA THR A 161 -11.18 12.61 -11.60
C THR A 161 -12.14 13.36 -12.51
#